data_AF-A0A955Q6W9-F1
#
_entry.id   AF-A0A955Q6W9-F1
#
_cell.length_a   1.000
_cell.length_b   1.000
_cell.length_c   1.000
_cell.angle_alpha   90.00
_cell.angle_beta   90.00
_cell.angle_gamma   90.00
#
_symmetry.space_group_name_H-M   'P 1'
#
loop_
_entity.id
_entity.type
_entity.pdbx_description
1 polymer ?
#
loop_
_entity_poly.entity_id
_entity_poly.type
_entity_poly.pdbx_seq_one_letter_code
_entity_poly.pdbx_strand_id
1 'polypeptide(L)'
;MAATRPSTIEDLKHLVRERTREVQILHRISESISSTLELETVLKQIVEVVVEVTKGDACLLYLISETTDELILRASKNPHPRLIGRISIG
;
A
#
# COMPACT_ATOMS: atom_id res chain seq x y z
N MET A 1 25.95 17.12 -31.19
CA MET A 1 25.36 17.32 -29.84
C MET A 1 25.05 18.80 -29.67
N ALA A 2 23.78 19.19 -29.70
CA ALA A 2 23.28 20.47 -29.21
C ALA A 2 21.78 20.32 -28.96
N ALA A 3 21.35 20.47 -27.70
CA ALA A 3 19.95 20.34 -27.30
C ALA A 3 19.14 21.54 -27.83
N THR A 4 18.07 21.27 -28.57
CA THR A 4 17.19 22.27 -29.15
C THR A 4 16.40 22.99 -28.06
N ARG A 5 16.55 24.32 -28.01
CA ARG A 5 15.89 25.23 -27.06
C ARG A 5 14.38 25.30 -27.38
N PRO A 6 13.44 25.10 -26.44
CA PRO A 6 12.01 25.10 -26.75
C PRO A 6 11.55 26.53 -27.04
N SER A 7 10.90 26.79 -28.17
CA SER A 7 10.57 28.17 -28.63
C SER A 7 9.13 28.37 -29.10
N THR A 8 8.15 27.66 -28.53
CA THR A 8 6.72 27.93 -28.80
C THR A 8 5.89 27.87 -27.50
N ILE A 9 4.88 28.73 -27.37
CA ILE A 9 3.93 28.73 -26.24
C ILE A 9 3.24 27.36 -26.08
N GLU A 10 3.11 26.60 -27.17
CA GLU A 10 2.58 25.24 -27.17
C GLU A 10 3.50 24.23 -26.46
N ASP A 11 4.82 24.35 -26.62
CA ASP A 11 5.80 23.51 -25.94
C ASP A 11 5.77 23.78 -24.42
N LEU A 12 5.66 25.06 -24.04
CA LEU A 12 5.49 25.47 -22.64
C LEU A 12 4.19 24.94 -22.04
N LYS A 13 3.07 25.01 -22.78
CA LYS A 13 1.79 24.44 -22.34
C LYS A 13 1.87 22.92 -22.20
N HIS A 14 2.57 22.24 -23.11
CA HIS A 14 2.79 20.80 -23.02
C HIS A 14 3.61 20.43 -21.79
N LEU A 15 4.71 21.15 -21.54
CA LEU A 15 5.55 20.94 -20.37
C LEU A 15 4.77 21.18 -19.08
N VAL A 16 4.00 22.26 -18.98
CA VAL A 16 3.16 22.54 -17.79
C VAL A 16 2.11 21.46 -17.57
N ARG A 17 1.47 20.93 -18.64
CA ARG A 17 0.52 19.81 -18.52
C ARG A 17 1.17 18.55 -17.99
N GLU A 18 2.35 18.20 -18.50
CA GLU A 18 3.11 17.04 -18.03
C GLU A 18 3.51 17.20 -16.55
N ARG A 19 4.06 18.36 -16.16
CA ARG A 19 4.39 18.64 -14.75
C ARG A 19 3.18 18.64 -13.84
N THR A 20 2.03 19.15 -14.30
CA THR A 20 0.77 19.12 -13.53
C THR A 20 0.30 17.68 -13.33
N ARG A 21 0.42 16.83 -14.35
CA ARG A 21 0.07 15.41 -14.28
C ARG A 21 0.97 14.66 -13.30
N GLU A 22 2.28 14.90 -13.34
CA GLU A 22 3.24 14.35 -12.36
C GLU A 22 2.86 14.73 -10.93
N VAL A 23 2.56 16.01 -10.68
CA VAL A 23 2.15 16.49 -9.35
C VAL A 23 0.83 15.86 -8.89
N GLN A 24 -0.15 15.70 -9.79
CA GLN A 24 -1.41 15.02 -9.47
C GLN A 24 -1.20 13.54 -9.12
N ILE A 25 -0.30 12.86 -9.82
CA ILE A 25 0.06 11.46 -9.52
C ILE A 25 0.72 11.37 -8.13
N LEU A 26 1.70 12.23 -7.86
CA LEU A 26 2.37 12.30 -6.55
C LEU A 26 1.40 12.64 -5.42
N HIS A 27 0.45 13.56 -5.65
CA HIS A 27 -0.60 13.88 -4.70
C HIS A 27 -1.49 12.67 -4.41
N ARG A 28 -1.95 11.94 -5.44
CA ARG A 28 -2.75 10.72 -5.26
C ARG A 28 -1.99 9.61 -4.55
N ILE A 29 -0.70 9.46 -4.81
CA ILE A 29 0.17 8.52 -4.08
C ILE A 29 0.28 8.94 -2.61
N SER A 30 0.55 10.22 -2.35
CA SER A 30 0.62 10.77 -1.00
C SER A 30 -0.70 10.63 -0.25
N GLU A 31 -1.83 10.87 -0.92
CA GLU A 31 -3.18 10.67 -0.39
C GLU A 31 -3.48 9.20 -0.15
N SER A 32 -3.04 8.27 -1.01
CA SER A 32 -3.16 6.82 -0.79
C SER A 32 -2.33 6.35 0.41
N ILE A 33 -1.11 6.86 0.56
CA ILE A 33 -0.23 6.57 1.69
C ILE A 33 -0.80 7.17 2.99
N SER A 34 -1.36 8.38 2.91
CA SER A 34 -1.96 9.09 4.05
C SER A 34 -3.36 8.56 4.42
N SER A 35 -4.10 8.01 3.46
CA SER A 35 -5.43 7.42 3.67
C SER A 35 -5.37 5.98 4.19
N THR A 36 -4.21 5.31 4.10
CA THR A 36 -3.94 4.08 4.84
C THR A 36 -3.50 4.38 6.27
N LEU A 37 -4.43 4.86 7.11
CA LEU A 37 -4.38 4.63 8.57
C LEU A 37 -5.24 3.44 8.99
N GLU A 38 -5.78 2.67 8.04
CA GLU A 38 -6.42 1.40 8.34
C GLU A 38 -5.39 0.29 8.23
N LEU A 39 -4.64 0.10 9.32
CA LEU A 39 -3.64 -0.96 9.48
C LEU A 39 -4.15 -2.32 8.94
N GLU A 40 -5.43 -2.62 9.14
CA GLU A 40 -6.09 -3.83 8.61
C GLU A 40 -5.99 -3.98 7.09
N THR A 41 -6.19 -2.89 6.34
CA THR A 41 -6.12 -2.89 4.87
C THR A 41 -4.70 -3.22 4.39
N VAL A 42 -3.68 -2.63 5.04
CA VAL A 42 -2.27 -2.90 4.71
C VAL A 42 -1.90 -4.36 5.00
N LEU A 43 -2.28 -4.88 6.17
CA LEU A 43 -1.98 -6.27 6.54
C LEU A 43 -2.65 -7.27 5.61
N LYS A 44 -3.86 -6.98 5.14
CA LYS A 44 -4.55 -7.81 4.14
C LYS A 44 -3.80 -7.84 2.82
N GLN A 45 -3.35 -6.69 2.30
CA GLN A 45 -2.58 -6.61 1.06
C GLN A 45 -1.26 -7.38 1.15
N ILE A 46 -0.57 -7.33 2.30
CA ILE A 46 0.66 -8.10 2.53
C ILE A 46 0.38 -9.60 2.40
N VAL A 47 -0.69 -10.10 3.03
CA VAL A 47 -1.05 -11.52 2.95
C VAL A 47 -1.39 -11.93 1.52
N GLU A 48 -2.11 -11.08 0.76
CA GLU A 48 -2.42 -11.34 -0.65
C GLU A 48 -1.14 -11.52 -1.49
N VAL A 49 -0.18 -10.60 -1.37
CA VAL A 49 1.10 -10.68 -2.10
C VAL A 49 1.91 -11.91 -1.69
N VAL A 50 1.99 -12.22 -0.39
CA VAL A 50 2.75 -13.38 0.10
C VAL A 50 2.15 -14.68 -0.42
N VAL A 51 0.82 -14.83 -0.41
CA VAL A 51 0.14 -16.01 -0.95
C VAL A 51 0.36 -16.13 -2.46
N GLU A 52 0.33 -15.03 -3.19
CA GLU A 52 0.56 -15.02 -4.63
C GLU A 52 1.95 -15.55 -4.99
N VAL A 53 2.98 -15.10 -4.26
CA VAL A 53 4.39 -15.46 -4.50
C VAL A 53 4.72 -16.87 -4.02
N THR A 54 4.26 -17.23 -2.82
CA THR A 54 4.60 -18.52 -2.19
C THR A 54 3.73 -19.68 -2.69
N LYS A 55 2.56 -19.39 -3.28
CA LYS A 55 1.51 -20.37 -3.59
C LYS A 55 1.08 -21.20 -2.38
N GLY A 56 1.32 -20.71 -1.16
CA GLY A 56 1.02 -21.43 0.07
C GLY A 56 -0.47 -21.65 0.29
N ASP A 57 -0.84 -22.81 0.84
CA ASP A 57 -2.23 -23.16 1.14
C ASP A 57 -2.80 -22.33 2.29
N ALA A 58 -1.96 -21.90 3.22
CA ALA A 58 -2.30 -21.06 4.36
C ALA A 58 -1.27 -19.93 4.54
N CYS A 59 -1.76 -18.76 4.95
CA CYS A 59 -0.93 -17.64 5.39
C CYS A 59 -1.68 -16.93 6.52
N LEU A 60 -0.98 -16.67 7.63
CA LEU A 60 -1.49 -16.05 8.84
C LEU A 60 -0.47 -14.97 9.24
N LEU A 61 -0.96 -13.76 9.47
CA LEU A 61 -0.13 -12.63 9.89
C LEU A 61 -0.57 -12.19 11.28
N TYR A 62 0.38 -12.25 12.21
CA TYR A 62 0.18 -11.87 13.60
C TYR A 62 0.94 -10.59 13.90
N LEU A 63 0.38 -9.76 14.78
CA LEU A 63 1.08 -8.64 15.39
C LEU A 63 1.22 -8.90 16.88
N ILE A 64 2.37 -8.55 17.45
CA ILE A 64 2.58 -8.61 18.88
C ILE A 64 1.80 -7.49 19.58
N SER A 65 1.14 -7.83 20.67
CA SER A 65 0.45 -6.90 21.56
C SER A 65 1.43 -6.42 22.64
N GLU A 66 1.80 -5.14 22.62
CA GLU A 66 2.73 -4.59 23.63
C GLU A 66 2.14 -4.60 25.06
N THR A 67 0.81 -4.69 25.20
CA THR A 67 0.15 -4.71 26.51
C THR A 67 0.04 -6.10 27.12
N THR A 68 -0.03 -7.14 26.29
CA THR A 68 -0.25 -8.53 26.74
C THR A 68 0.91 -9.46 26.40
N ASP A 69 1.89 -9.03 25.60
CA ASP A 69 2.98 -9.82 25.04
C ASP A 69 2.51 -11.03 24.20
N GLU A 70 1.27 -10.97 23.70
CA GLU A 70 0.66 -12.05 22.91
C GLU A 70 0.65 -11.72 21.41
N LEU A 71 0.69 -12.77 20.58
CA LEU A 71 0.56 -12.64 19.12
C LEU A 71 -0.90 -12.65 18.69
N ILE A 72 -1.42 -11.51 18.23
CA ILE A 72 -2.81 -11.35 17.78
C ILE A 72 -2.91 -11.59 16.27
N LEU A 73 -3.81 -12.47 15.82
CA LEU A 73 -4.07 -12.67 14.39
C LEU A 73 -4.73 -11.44 13.77
N ARG A 74 -4.11 -10.83 12.76
CA ARG A 74 -4.60 -9.60 12.12
C ARG A 74 -4.94 -9.76 10.64
N ALA A 75 -4.30 -10.68 9.92
CA ALA A 75 -4.69 -11.00 8.55
C ALA A 75 -4.45 -12.47 8.21
N SER A 76 -5.18 -12.99 7.22
CA SER A 76 -4.99 -14.37 6.74
C SER A 76 -5.51 -14.58 5.32
N LYS A 77 -5.01 -15.61 4.63
CA LYS A 77 -5.42 -15.98 3.26
C LYS A 77 -6.92 -16.28 3.18
N ASN A 78 -7.43 -17.01 4.17
CA ASN A 78 -8.84 -17.35 4.31
C ASN A 78 -9.38 -16.62 5.54
N PRO A 79 -9.70 -15.31 5.42
CA PRO A 79 -10.12 -14.52 6.56
C PRO A 79 -11.46 -15.03 7.08
N HIS A 80 -11.48 -15.46 8.34
CA HIS A 80 -12.69 -15.64 9.12
C HIS A 80 -12.87 -14.38 9.96
N PRO A 81 -13.77 -13.44 9.60
CA PRO A 81 -13.85 -12.12 10.25
C PRO A 81 -14.08 -12.16 11.76
N ARG A 82 -14.64 -13.28 12.27
CA ARG A 82 -14.86 -13.50 13.70
C ARG A 82 -13.59 -13.87 14.48
N LEU A 83 -12.50 -14.23 13.82
CA LEU A 83 -11.26 -14.72 14.43
C LEU A 83 -10.14 -13.67 14.40
N ILE A 84 -10.21 -12.71 13.48
CA ILE A 84 -9.28 -11.57 13.42
C ILE A 84 -9.42 -10.72 14.70
N GLY A 85 -8.30 -10.43 15.35
CA GLY A 85 -8.25 -9.70 16.61
C GLY A 85 -8.69 -10.49 17.85
N ARG A 86 -9.06 -11.77 17.69
CA ARG A 86 -9.62 -12.60 18.77
C ARG A 86 -8.81 -13.85 19.09
N ILE A 87 -8.00 -14.31 18.14
CA ILE A 87 -7.05 -15.40 18.36
C ILE A 87 -5.72 -14.77 18.78
N SER A 88 -5.28 -15.12 19.98
CA SER A 88 -3.95 -14.80 20.48
C SER A 88 -3.16 -16.08 20.79
N ILE A 89 -1.83 -15.99 20.66
CA ILE A 89 -0.89 -17.06 21.03
C ILE A 89 0.11 -16.48 22.03
N GLY A 90 0.24 -17.13 23.19
CA GLY A 90 1.10 -16.79 24.32
C GLY A 90 1.21 -17.96 25.29
#